data_AF-A0A5N3XE76-F1
#
_entry.id   AF-A0A5N3XE76-F1
#
_cell.length_a   1.000
_cell.length_b   1.000
_cell.length_c   1.000
_cell.angle_alpha   90.00
_cell.angle_beta   90.00
_cell.angle_gamma   90.00
#
_symmetry.space_group_name_H-M   'P 1'
#
loop_
_entity.id
_entity.type
_entity.pdbx_description
1 polymer ?
#
loop_
_entity_poly.entity_id
_entity_poly.type
_entity_poly.pdbx_seq_one_letter_code
_entity_poly.pdbx_strand_id
1 'polypeptide(L)'
;SKRHDHLISCPVSHSPEYFFFSCYFFSFPVSWAGSFSLSSMPTILTQECFQNVTETIRLVFYVLFEQDPNCFVQWEGSHFHSFLQQPFLPSPWKSGASLCRTQVALGGFTHPRYDYREMLHNATFCLVPRGRRLGSFRFLEALQAACVPVMLSNGWELPFSEVINWNQAAVIGDERLLLQIPSTIRSIHQDKILALRQQTQFLWEAYFSSVEKIVLTTLEIIQDRIFKHISRNSLIWNKHPGGLFVLPQYSSYLGDFPYYYANLGLKPPSKFTAVIHAVTPLVSQSQPVLKLLVAAAKSQYCAQIIVLWNCDKPLPAKHRWPATSVPVVVIEGESKVMSSRFLPYDNIITDAVLSLDEDTVLSTTEVDFAFTVWQSFPERIVGYPARSHFWDNSKERWGYTSKWTNDYSMVLTGAAIYHKYYHYLYTHYLPASLKNMVDQLANCEDILMNFLVSAVTKLPPIKVTQKKQYKETMMGQTSRASRWADPDHFAQRQSCMNSFASWFGYMPLIHSQMRLDPVLFKDQVSILRKKYRDIERL
;
A
#
# COMPACT_ATOMS: atom_id res chain seq x y z
N SER A 1 -35.54 -46.64 -49.86
CA SER A 1 -36.07 -45.28 -49.61
C SER A 1 -35.07 -44.57 -48.71
N LYS A 2 -33.98 -43.99 -49.24
CA LYS A 2 -33.81 -42.61 -49.75
C LYS A 2 -34.37 -41.52 -48.81
N ARG A 3 -33.46 -40.70 -48.24
CA ARG A 3 -33.49 -39.22 -48.08
C ARG A 3 -32.61 -38.82 -46.89
N HIS A 4 -31.83 -37.75 -46.90
CA HIS A 4 -31.17 -36.94 -47.93
C HIS A 4 -30.28 -35.99 -47.10
N ASP A 5 -28.96 -36.12 -47.23
CA ASP A 5 -28.02 -35.08 -46.83
C ASP A 5 -28.12 -33.94 -47.84
N HIS A 6 -28.33 -32.71 -47.36
CA HIS A 6 -28.07 -31.51 -48.14
C HIS A 6 -26.92 -30.75 -47.49
N LEU A 7 -25.75 -30.94 -48.10
CA LEU A 7 -24.64 -30.00 -48.13
C LEU A 7 -25.13 -28.60 -48.53
N ILE A 8 -24.74 -27.60 -47.75
CA ILE A 8 -24.49 -26.25 -48.25
C ILE A 8 -23.00 -26.00 -48.07
N SER A 9 -22.28 -26.04 -49.18
CA SER A 9 -20.89 -25.61 -49.31
C SER A 9 -20.86 -24.18 -49.84
N CYS A 10 -19.97 -23.35 -49.27
CA CYS A 10 -19.33 -22.20 -49.91
C CYS A 10 -18.05 -21.85 -49.11
N PRO A 11 -17.03 -21.24 -49.73
CA PRO A 11 -15.77 -21.93 -50.00
C PRO A 11 -14.62 -21.58 -49.05
N VAL A 12 -13.75 -22.56 -48.85
CA VAL A 12 -12.39 -22.38 -48.31
C VAL A 12 -11.54 -21.71 -49.39
N SER A 13 -11.00 -20.53 -49.07
CA SER A 13 -9.79 -20.01 -49.71
C SER A 13 -8.95 -19.26 -48.68
N HIS A 14 -7.67 -19.64 -48.63
CA HIS A 14 -6.57 -19.10 -47.82
C HIS A 14 -6.43 -19.64 -46.38
N SER A 15 -5.67 -20.75 -46.31
CA SER A 15 -4.62 -21.07 -45.33
C SER A 15 -4.54 -20.19 -44.07
N PRO A 16 -4.80 -20.74 -42.87
CA PRO A 16 -4.11 -20.30 -41.67
C PRO A 16 -2.76 -21.01 -41.60
N GLU A 17 -1.68 -20.25 -41.66
CA GLU A 17 -0.38 -20.71 -41.18
C GLU A 17 -0.53 -21.10 -39.72
N TYR A 18 -0.49 -22.41 -39.44
CA TYR A 18 -0.32 -22.93 -38.10
C TYR A 18 1.07 -22.53 -37.58
N PHE A 19 1.15 -21.40 -36.88
CA PHE A 19 2.31 -21.13 -36.03
C PHE A 19 2.24 -22.08 -34.82
N PHE A 20 2.88 -23.23 -34.97
CA PHE A 20 3.34 -24.04 -33.84
C PHE A 20 4.32 -23.20 -33.02
N PHE A 21 3.85 -22.60 -31.92
CA PHE A 21 4.74 -22.16 -30.86
C PHE A 21 5.08 -23.37 -30.00
N SER A 22 6.26 -23.94 -30.24
CA SER A 22 6.90 -24.81 -29.27
C SER A 22 7.22 -23.97 -28.04
N CYS A 23 6.46 -24.15 -26.95
CA CYS A 23 6.82 -23.64 -25.64
C CYS A 23 8.09 -24.38 -25.18
N TYR A 24 9.26 -23.83 -25.51
CA TYR A 24 10.45 -24.11 -24.73
C TYR A 24 10.26 -23.47 -23.36
N PHE A 25 9.74 -24.26 -22.42
CA PHE A 25 9.99 -24.05 -20.99
C PHE A 25 11.50 -24.05 -20.80
N PHE A 26 12.11 -22.86 -20.76
CA PHE A 26 13.45 -22.73 -20.24
C PHE A 26 13.38 -22.98 -18.74
N SER A 27 14.09 -24.02 -18.31
CA SER A 27 14.26 -24.44 -16.92
C SER A 27 14.80 -23.27 -16.08
N PHE A 28 13.91 -22.62 -15.34
CA PHE A 28 14.32 -21.86 -14.16
C PHE A 28 14.84 -22.85 -13.10
N PRO A 29 15.94 -22.55 -12.39
CA PRO A 29 16.37 -23.39 -11.27
C PRO A 29 15.25 -23.44 -10.23
N VAL A 30 14.77 -24.66 -9.98
CA VAL A 30 13.81 -25.00 -8.94
C VAL A 30 14.48 -24.77 -7.57
N SER A 31 14.40 -23.55 -7.05
CA SER A 31 14.72 -23.27 -5.65
C SER A 31 13.74 -22.29 -4.98
N TRP A 32 12.66 -21.89 -5.66
CA TRP A 32 11.63 -20.98 -5.14
C TRP A 32 10.21 -21.57 -5.20
N ALA A 33 10.08 -22.88 -5.03
CA ALA A 33 8.80 -23.53 -4.76
C ALA A 33 8.54 -23.56 -3.24
N GLY A 34 8.19 -22.40 -2.68
CA GLY A 34 7.53 -22.31 -1.39
C GLY A 34 6.03 -22.61 -1.58
N SER A 35 5.63 -23.84 -1.26
CA SER A 35 4.28 -24.36 -1.04
C SER A 35 3.09 -23.40 -1.27
N PHE A 36 2.56 -23.35 -2.50
CA PHE A 36 1.22 -22.83 -2.78
C PHE A 36 0.32 -23.98 -3.25
N SER A 37 -0.71 -24.28 -2.44
CA SER A 37 -1.71 -25.30 -2.74
C SER A 37 -2.72 -24.77 -3.76
N LEU A 38 -2.51 -25.08 -5.04
CA LEU A 38 -3.52 -24.98 -6.11
C LEU A 38 -4.50 -26.15 -6.00
N SER A 39 -5.37 -26.13 -4.97
CA SER A 39 -6.38 -27.17 -4.76
C SER A 39 -7.77 -26.56 -4.63
N SER A 40 -8.25 -25.89 -5.68
CA SER A 40 -9.68 -25.63 -5.94
C SER A 40 -9.88 -24.71 -7.15
N MET A 41 -9.73 -25.24 -8.35
CA MET A 41 -10.29 -24.62 -9.56
C MET A 41 -11.23 -25.65 -10.23
N PRO A 42 -12.53 -25.35 -10.40
CA PRO A 42 -13.41 -26.19 -11.21
C PRO A 42 -13.08 -25.99 -12.68
N THR A 43 -12.91 -27.11 -13.38
CA THR A 43 -12.55 -27.21 -14.79
C THR A 43 -13.70 -26.84 -15.72
N ILE A 44 -14.00 -25.55 -15.89
CA ILE A 44 -14.82 -25.05 -17.02
C ILE A 44 -14.27 -23.70 -17.47
N LEU A 45 -13.31 -23.72 -18.41
CA LEU A 45 -12.88 -22.54 -19.16
C LEU A 45 -13.45 -22.64 -20.58
N THR A 46 -14.34 -21.73 -20.95
CA THR A 46 -14.85 -21.58 -22.31
C THR A 46 -13.81 -20.94 -23.22
N GLN A 47 -13.90 -21.21 -24.53
CA GLN A 47 -12.92 -20.82 -25.55
C GLN A 47 -12.70 -19.30 -25.67
N GLU A 48 -13.72 -18.48 -25.38
CA GLU A 48 -13.63 -17.01 -25.28
C GLU A 48 -12.75 -16.54 -24.11
N CYS A 49 -12.78 -17.27 -22.99
CA CYS A 49 -11.94 -16.97 -21.83
C CYS A 49 -10.45 -17.18 -22.18
N PHE A 50 -10.14 -18.18 -23.01
CA PHE A 50 -8.79 -18.50 -23.43
C PHE A 50 -8.17 -17.42 -24.35
N GLN A 51 -8.95 -16.86 -25.29
CA GLN A 51 -8.47 -15.78 -26.17
C GLN A 51 -8.16 -14.50 -25.38
N ASN A 52 -9.04 -14.07 -24.49
CA ASN A 52 -8.84 -12.83 -23.70
C ASN A 52 -7.70 -12.96 -22.69
N VAL A 53 -7.51 -14.14 -22.09
CA VAL A 53 -6.35 -14.41 -21.20
C VAL A 53 -5.04 -14.34 -21.99
N THR A 54 -5.02 -14.80 -23.24
CA THR A 54 -3.82 -14.80 -24.09
C THR A 54 -3.37 -13.37 -24.47
N GLU A 55 -4.27 -12.43 -24.70
CA GLU A 55 -3.91 -11.05 -25.08
C GLU A 55 -3.29 -10.24 -23.93
N THR A 56 -3.84 -10.34 -22.71
CA THR A 56 -3.25 -9.69 -21.53
C THR A 56 -1.90 -10.30 -21.20
N ILE A 57 -1.78 -11.64 -21.27
CA ILE A 57 -0.51 -12.33 -21.09
C ILE A 57 0.52 -11.87 -22.15
N ARG A 58 0.12 -11.71 -23.42
CA ARG A 58 1.00 -11.18 -24.49
C ARG A 58 1.51 -9.77 -24.17
N LEU A 59 0.63 -8.84 -23.81
CA LEU A 59 1.01 -7.46 -23.47
C LEU A 59 1.93 -7.40 -22.24
N VAL A 60 1.70 -8.27 -21.25
CA VAL A 60 2.49 -8.37 -20.03
C VAL A 60 3.87 -8.97 -20.30
N PHE A 61 3.97 -10.01 -21.12
CA PHE A 61 5.26 -10.57 -21.53
C PHE A 61 6.15 -9.49 -22.13
N TYR A 62 5.62 -8.54 -22.91
CA TYR A 62 6.42 -7.43 -23.45
C TYR A 62 6.95 -6.48 -22.37
N VAL A 63 6.12 -6.08 -21.40
CA VAL A 63 6.56 -5.24 -20.27
C VAL A 63 7.66 -5.96 -19.46
N LEU A 64 7.51 -7.27 -19.27
CA LEU A 64 8.50 -8.11 -18.58
C LEU A 64 9.82 -8.22 -19.36
N PHE A 65 9.76 -8.41 -20.68
CA PHE A 65 10.96 -8.42 -21.55
C PHE A 65 11.69 -7.08 -21.59
N GLU A 66 11.01 -5.96 -21.36
CA GLU A 66 11.65 -4.63 -21.28
C GLU A 66 12.32 -4.35 -19.92
N GLN A 67 11.98 -5.09 -18.86
CA GLN A 67 12.58 -4.91 -17.52
C GLN A 67 13.80 -5.80 -17.24
N ASP A 68 14.13 -6.78 -18.09
CA ASP A 68 15.32 -7.62 -17.93
C ASP A 68 16.55 -7.03 -18.66
N PRO A 69 17.59 -6.53 -17.94
CA PRO A 69 18.81 -6.01 -18.56
C PRO A 69 19.65 -7.08 -19.27
N ASN A 70 19.37 -8.38 -19.05
CA ASN A 70 20.12 -9.51 -19.64
C ASN A 70 19.46 -10.11 -20.90
N CYS A 71 18.24 -9.70 -21.26
CA CYS A 71 17.56 -10.17 -22.49
C CYS A 71 17.90 -9.31 -23.72
N PHE A 72 19.13 -9.44 -24.24
CA PHE A 72 19.46 -9.00 -25.61
C PHE A 72 19.19 -10.14 -26.61
N VAL A 73 18.00 -10.15 -27.23
CA VAL A 73 17.81 -10.92 -28.47
C VAL A 73 18.26 -10.06 -29.64
N GLN A 74 19.51 -10.28 -30.05
CA GLN A 74 20.08 -9.75 -31.30
C GLN A 74 19.44 -10.50 -32.47
N TRP A 75 18.61 -9.82 -33.26
CA TRP A 75 18.21 -10.29 -34.58
C TRP A 75 18.97 -9.45 -35.61
N GLU A 76 19.97 -10.06 -36.25
CA GLU A 76 20.65 -9.48 -37.39
C GLU A 76 19.71 -9.51 -38.60
N GLY A 77 19.28 -8.32 -39.03
CA GLY A 77 18.49 -8.12 -40.24
C GLY A 77 18.76 -6.70 -40.73
N SER A 78 19.76 -6.58 -41.59
CA SER A 78 20.26 -5.34 -42.18
C SER A 78 19.27 -4.72 -43.17
N HIS A 79 19.43 -3.40 -43.35
CA HIS A 79 18.86 -2.54 -44.40
C HIS A 79 17.39 -2.07 -44.27
N PHE A 80 17.14 -1.07 -43.42
CA PHE A 80 16.22 0.05 -43.71
C PHE A 80 16.50 1.19 -42.72
N HIS A 81 17.63 1.88 -42.91
CA HIS A 81 18.10 2.94 -42.00
C HIS A 81 18.29 4.31 -42.66
N SER A 82 17.69 4.54 -43.84
CA SER A 82 18.05 5.70 -44.68
C SER A 82 16.91 6.67 -45.04
N PHE A 83 15.70 6.58 -44.49
CA PHE A 83 14.59 7.46 -44.92
C PHE A 83 13.98 8.43 -43.90
N LEU A 84 14.55 8.58 -42.70
CA LEU A 84 14.10 9.60 -41.73
C LEU A 84 15.23 10.50 -41.20
N GLN A 85 16.33 10.61 -41.94
CA GLN A 85 17.41 11.54 -41.64
C GLN A 85 17.83 12.26 -42.93
N GLN A 86 17.19 13.40 -43.25
CA GLN A 86 17.79 14.64 -43.78
C GLN A 86 16.74 15.64 -44.33
N PRO A 87 17.05 16.95 -44.42
CA PRO A 87 16.21 18.04 -43.93
C PRO A 87 15.55 18.88 -45.04
N PHE A 88 14.44 19.54 -44.69
CA PHE A 88 14.07 20.81 -45.31
C PHE A 88 14.10 21.90 -44.23
N LEU A 89 15.17 22.69 -44.25
CA LEU A 89 15.23 24.01 -43.63
C LEU A 89 15.01 25.06 -44.73
N PRO A 90 14.32 26.15 -44.41
CA PRO A 90 14.92 27.46 -44.57
C PRO A 90 15.01 28.16 -43.20
N SER A 91 16.22 28.64 -42.88
CA SER A 91 16.59 29.40 -41.67
C SER A 91 15.69 30.63 -41.39
N PRO A 92 15.66 31.24 -40.18
CA PRO A 92 16.61 31.10 -39.07
C PRO A 92 15.93 30.88 -37.70
N TRP A 93 16.29 29.81 -37.00
CA TRP A 93 15.96 29.67 -35.57
C TRP A 93 17.24 29.30 -34.81
N LYS A 94 17.81 30.32 -34.16
CA LYS A 94 18.69 30.14 -33.00
C LYS A 94 17.81 29.72 -31.81
N SER A 95 18.41 28.93 -30.92
CA SER A 95 17.95 28.47 -29.60
C SER A 95 16.92 27.33 -29.53
N GLY A 96 17.40 26.17 -29.05
CA GLY A 96 16.62 25.33 -28.14
C GLY A 96 16.12 23.98 -28.63
N ALA A 97 16.97 23.13 -29.21
CA ALA A 97 16.67 21.71 -29.38
C ALA A 97 17.90 20.85 -29.10
N SER A 98 17.96 20.20 -27.94
CA SER A 98 18.92 19.14 -27.64
C SER A 98 18.20 17.79 -27.68
N LEU A 99 18.13 17.21 -28.88
CA LEU A 99 17.76 15.82 -29.13
C LEU A 99 18.98 14.92 -28.93
N CYS A 100 18.80 13.80 -28.22
CA CYS A 100 19.77 12.71 -28.05
C CYS A 100 20.47 12.35 -29.36
N ARG A 101 21.80 12.54 -29.40
CA ARG A 101 22.68 11.96 -30.42
C ARG A 101 23.78 11.21 -29.68
N THR A 102 23.70 9.88 -29.65
CA THR A 102 24.86 9.03 -29.34
C THR A 102 25.73 9.00 -30.59
N GLN A 103 26.84 9.75 -30.58
CA GLN A 103 27.71 9.85 -31.75
C GLN A 103 28.83 8.81 -31.66
N VAL A 104 28.89 7.93 -32.66
CA VAL A 104 30.14 7.29 -33.08
C VAL A 104 31.06 8.40 -33.58
N ALA A 105 32.29 8.43 -33.08
CA ALA A 105 33.24 9.51 -33.26
C ALA A 105 33.71 9.66 -34.71
N LEU A 106 33.41 10.82 -35.32
CA LEU A 106 34.25 11.46 -36.34
C LEU A 106 34.15 12.98 -36.14
N GLY A 107 35.25 13.59 -35.65
CA GLY A 107 35.56 15.01 -35.81
C GLY A 107 34.73 16.04 -35.04
N GLY A 108 35.26 16.48 -33.88
CA GLY A 108 35.46 17.91 -33.64
C GLY A 108 34.30 18.81 -33.19
N PHE A 109 33.35 18.35 -32.36
CA PHE A 109 32.54 19.24 -31.51
C PHE A 109 32.12 18.50 -30.22
N THR A 110 32.70 18.86 -29.07
CA THR A 110 32.29 18.33 -27.77
C THR A 110 31.04 19.08 -27.28
N HIS A 111 29.85 18.52 -27.50
CA HIS A 111 28.67 18.95 -26.74
C HIS A 111 28.81 18.50 -25.27
N PRO A 112 28.31 19.28 -24.30
CA PRO A 112 28.30 18.86 -22.90
C PRO A 112 27.57 17.51 -22.79
N ARG A 113 28.22 16.53 -22.15
CA ARG A 113 27.59 15.24 -21.84
C ARG A 113 26.51 15.49 -20.79
N TYR A 114 25.26 15.58 -21.20
CA TYR A 114 24.14 15.55 -20.27
C TYR A 114 23.90 14.11 -19.83
N ASP A 115 23.73 13.89 -18.53
CA ASP A 115 23.27 12.60 -18.02
C ASP A 115 21.79 12.42 -18.42
N TYR A 116 21.52 11.35 -19.16
CA TYR A 116 20.16 11.00 -19.61
C TYR A 116 19.19 10.90 -18.44
N ARG A 117 19.63 10.35 -17.29
CA ARG A 117 18.77 10.19 -16.11
C ARG A 117 18.41 11.53 -15.49
N GLU A 118 19.39 12.42 -15.36
CA GLU A 118 19.17 13.77 -14.84
C GLU A 118 18.20 14.56 -15.73
N MET A 119 18.38 14.46 -17.06
CA MET A 119 17.49 15.10 -18.02
C MET A 119 16.05 14.56 -17.92
N LEU A 120 15.89 13.24 -17.75
CA LEU A 120 14.58 12.61 -17.64
C LEU A 120 13.84 13.03 -16.35
N HIS A 121 14.55 13.10 -15.21
CA HIS A 121 13.97 13.56 -13.95
C HIS A 121 13.60 15.05 -13.97
N ASN A 122 14.36 15.86 -14.71
CA ASN A 122 14.09 17.29 -14.88
C ASN A 122 13.00 17.58 -15.92
N ALA A 123 12.62 16.60 -16.75
CA ALA A 123 11.63 16.77 -17.78
C ALA A 123 10.20 16.79 -17.20
N THR A 124 9.38 17.71 -17.72
CA THR A 124 7.94 17.76 -17.40
C THR A 124 7.14 16.76 -18.24
N PHE A 125 7.44 16.73 -19.54
CA PHE A 125 6.82 15.88 -20.54
C PHE A 125 7.88 15.04 -21.25
N CYS A 126 7.59 13.77 -21.48
CA CYS A 126 8.51 12.83 -22.13
C CYS A 126 7.85 12.26 -23.38
N LEU A 127 8.50 12.45 -24.52
CA LEU A 127 7.97 11.98 -25.79
C LEU A 127 8.14 10.47 -25.90
N VAL A 128 7.03 9.75 -26.12
CA VAL A 128 7.00 8.30 -26.25
C VAL A 128 6.45 7.93 -27.65
N PRO A 129 7.29 8.00 -28.70
CA PRO A 129 6.91 7.54 -30.03
C PRO A 129 6.84 6.02 -30.11
N ARG A 130 6.02 5.51 -31.04
CA ARG A 130 6.02 4.09 -31.39
C ARG A 130 7.42 3.65 -31.84
N GLY A 131 8.01 2.69 -31.13
CA GLY A 131 9.27 2.06 -31.54
C GLY A 131 9.07 1.05 -32.68
N ARG A 132 10.15 0.35 -33.06
CA ARG A 132 10.06 -0.83 -33.96
C ARG A 132 9.43 -2.06 -33.28
N ARG A 133 9.22 -2.00 -31.96
CA ARG A 133 8.62 -3.07 -31.15
C ARG A 133 7.16 -2.73 -30.83
N LEU A 134 6.44 -3.71 -30.29
CA LEU A 134 5.05 -3.54 -29.83
C LEU A 134 4.94 -2.67 -28.55
N GLY A 135 6.07 -2.35 -27.91
CA GLY A 135 6.20 -1.43 -26.78
C GLY A 135 7.37 -0.46 -26.97
N SER A 136 7.54 0.43 -25.99
CA SER A 136 8.63 1.38 -25.93
C SER A 136 9.12 1.48 -24.49
N PHE A 137 10.36 1.03 -24.23
CA PHE A 137 10.99 1.15 -22.90
C PHE A 137 10.94 2.57 -22.33
N ARG A 138 10.91 3.59 -23.22
CA ARG A 138 10.75 5.01 -22.86
C ARG A 138 9.46 5.30 -22.09
N PHE A 139 8.43 4.48 -22.29
CA PHE A 139 7.19 4.58 -21.54
C PHE A 139 7.43 4.30 -20.06
N LEU A 140 8.06 3.17 -19.73
CA LEU A 140 8.36 2.81 -18.35
C LEU A 140 9.36 3.78 -17.72
N GLU A 141 10.38 4.22 -18.46
CA GLU A 141 11.32 5.26 -18.00
C GLU A 141 10.59 6.58 -17.68
N ALA A 142 9.67 7.01 -18.53
CA ALA A 142 8.87 8.21 -18.28
C ALA A 142 8.01 8.06 -17.01
N LEU A 143 7.36 6.91 -16.82
CA LEU A 143 6.58 6.63 -15.62
C LEU A 143 7.46 6.66 -14.36
N GLN A 144 8.63 6.00 -14.39
CA GLN A 144 9.58 5.96 -13.27
C GLN A 144 10.10 7.35 -12.88
N ALA A 145 10.29 8.24 -13.85
CA ALA A 145 10.77 9.59 -13.63
C ALA A 145 9.68 10.60 -13.24
N ALA A 146 8.42 10.15 -13.05
CA ALA A 146 7.24 11.01 -12.91
C ALA A 146 7.09 12.03 -14.06
N CYS A 147 7.60 11.70 -15.24
CA CYS A 147 7.54 12.54 -16.42
C CYS A 147 6.27 12.20 -17.21
N VAL A 148 5.45 13.18 -17.54
CA VAL A 148 4.16 12.92 -18.21
C VAL A 148 4.42 12.34 -19.61
N PRO A 149 4.05 11.08 -19.88
CA PRO A 149 4.27 10.48 -21.19
C PRO A 149 3.37 11.15 -22.23
N VAL A 150 3.98 11.65 -23.29
CA VAL A 150 3.31 12.17 -24.49
C VAL A 150 3.38 11.08 -25.54
N MET A 151 2.29 10.34 -25.67
CA MET A 151 2.16 9.18 -26.53
C MET A 151 2.01 9.64 -27.98
N LEU A 152 2.89 9.18 -28.87
CA LEU A 152 2.80 9.38 -30.31
C LEU A 152 2.78 8.03 -31.01
N SER A 153 1.66 7.32 -30.83
CA SER A 153 1.45 5.99 -31.36
C SER A 153 -0.03 5.75 -31.55
N ASN A 154 -0.52 5.93 -32.79
CA ASN A 154 -1.92 5.71 -33.09
C ASN A 154 -2.22 4.20 -32.99
N GLY A 155 -3.27 3.84 -32.24
CA GLY A 155 -3.69 2.44 -32.06
C GLY A 155 -2.75 1.58 -31.19
N TRP A 156 -1.92 2.19 -30.33
CA TRP A 156 -1.20 1.44 -29.31
C TRP A 156 -2.07 1.19 -28.08
N GLU A 157 -2.35 -0.09 -27.82
CA GLU A 157 -2.97 -0.55 -26.58
C GLU A 157 -1.97 -0.48 -25.42
N LEU A 158 -2.24 0.40 -24.45
CA LEU A 158 -1.37 0.58 -23.30
C LEU A 158 -1.50 -0.58 -22.29
N PRO A 159 -0.45 -0.89 -21.50
CA PRO A 159 -0.54 -1.92 -20.48
C PRO A 159 -1.71 -1.68 -19.52
N PHE A 160 -2.48 -2.74 -19.27
CA PHE A 160 -3.65 -2.73 -18.37
C PHE A 160 -4.71 -1.65 -18.69
N SER A 161 -4.82 -1.23 -19.96
CA SER A 161 -5.78 -0.23 -20.44
C SER A 161 -7.25 -0.53 -20.09
N GLU A 162 -7.60 -1.79 -19.87
CA GLU A 162 -8.96 -2.20 -19.48
C GLU A 162 -9.33 -1.73 -18.06
N VAL A 163 -8.34 -1.56 -17.17
CA VAL A 163 -8.53 -1.12 -15.78
C VAL A 163 -7.91 0.24 -15.48
N ILE A 164 -6.80 0.61 -16.16
CA ILE A 164 -6.09 1.88 -15.99
C ILE A 164 -6.65 2.94 -16.94
N ASN A 165 -7.07 4.07 -16.39
CA ASN A 165 -7.50 5.23 -17.16
C ASN A 165 -6.29 6.10 -17.54
N TRP A 166 -5.65 5.77 -18.65
CA TRP A 166 -4.46 6.49 -19.14
C TRP A 166 -4.69 7.96 -19.48
N ASN A 167 -5.94 8.41 -19.68
CA ASN A 167 -6.25 9.83 -19.88
C ASN A 167 -5.96 10.68 -18.63
N GLN A 168 -5.82 10.05 -17.45
CA GLN A 168 -5.46 10.71 -16.20
C GLN A 168 -3.95 10.76 -15.95
N ALA A 169 -3.14 10.08 -16.76
CA ALA A 169 -1.70 9.94 -16.54
C ALA A 169 -0.84 10.25 -17.77
N ALA A 170 -1.43 10.34 -18.97
CA ALA A 170 -0.71 10.52 -20.22
C ALA A 170 -1.39 11.56 -21.12
N VAL A 171 -0.61 12.16 -22.02
CA VAL A 171 -1.12 12.99 -23.12
C VAL A 171 -1.05 12.14 -24.38
N ILE A 172 -2.22 11.84 -24.97
CA ILE A 172 -2.29 11.07 -26.21
C ILE A 172 -2.29 12.03 -27.39
N GLY A 173 -1.24 11.98 -28.20
CA GLY A 173 -1.07 12.81 -29.39
C GLY A 173 -1.31 12.01 -30.67
N ASP A 174 -2.04 12.59 -31.61
CA ASP A 174 -2.17 12.03 -32.96
C ASP A 174 -0.85 12.21 -33.72
N GLU A 175 -0.31 11.13 -34.26
CA GLU A 175 0.90 11.14 -35.07
C GLU A 175 0.83 12.13 -36.25
N ARG A 176 -0.37 12.34 -36.82
CA ARG A 176 -0.61 13.28 -37.93
C ARG A 176 -0.43 14.73 -37.51
N LEU A 177 -0.55 15.02 -36.21
CA LEU A 177 -0.48 16.36 -35.62
C LEU A 177 0.84 16.60 -34.87
N LEU A 178 1.90 15.85 -35.20
CA LEU A 178 3.20 15.92 -34.54
C LEU A 178 3.72 17.35 -34.33
N LEU A 179 3.58 18.21 -35.34
CA LEU A 179 4.04 19.61 -35.29
C LEU A 179 3.21 20.49 -34.33
N GLN A 180 1.99 20.09 -33.99
CA GLN A 180 1.10 20.81 -33.07
C GLN A 180 1.28 20.35 -31.61
N ILE A 181 1.94 19.22 -31.36
CA ILE A 181 2.17 18.70 -30.01
C ILE A 181 2.84 19.73 -29.09
N PRO A 182 3.88 20.49 -29.51
CA PRO A 182 4.47 21.52 -28.67
C PRO A 182 3.48 22.61 -28.22
N SER A 183 2.57 23.05 -29.10
CA SER A 183 1.52 24.00 -28.71
C SER A 183 0.51 23.37 -27.76
N THR A 184 0.12 22.11 -28.00
CA THR A 184 -0.81 21.37 -27.14
C THR A 184 -0.26 21.25 -25.72
N ILE A 185 0.97 20.76 -25.54
CA ILE A 185 1.55 20.59 -24.20
C ILE A 185 1.76 21.93 -23.47
N ARG A 186 2.11 23.01 -24.18
CA ARG A 186 2.25 24.36 -23.60
C ARG A 186 0.92 24.97 -23.17
N SER A 187 -0.20 24.51 -23.74
CA SER A 187 -1.53 24.96 -23.37
C SER A 187 -2.09 24.28 -22.11
N ILE A 188 -1.43 23.22 -21.61
CA ILE A 188 -1.87 22.50 -20.42
C ILE A 188 -1.55 23.32 -19.17
N HIS A 189 -2.58 23.65 -18.39
CA HIS A 189 -2.42 24.36 -17.12
C HIS A 189 -1.60 23.57 -16.11
N GLN A 190 -0.84 24.29 -15.27
CA GLN A 190 0.07 23.74 -14.28
C GLN A 190 -0.62 22.74 -13.32
N ASP A 191 -1.86 23.01 -12.90
CA ASP A 191 -2.61 22.12 -12.00
C ASP A 191 -2.89 20.76 -12.64
N LYS A 192 -3.20 20.76 -13.95
CA LYS A 192 -3.39 19.53 -14.72
C LYS A 192 -2.06 18.80 -14.93
N ILE A 193 -0.96 19.52 -15.15
CA ILE A 193 0.38 18.91 -15.23
C ILE A 193 0.71 18.20 -13.92
N LEU A 194 0.48 18.86 -12.77
CA LEU A 194 0.73 18.26 -11.46
C LEU A 194 -0.13 17.01 -11.24
N ALA A 195 -1.42 17.06 -11.57
CA ALA A 195 -2.32 15.91 -11.47
C ALA A 195 -1.87 14.73 -12.35
N LEU A 196 -1.47 15.01 -13.59
CA LEU A 196 -0.92 13.98 -14.50
C LEU A 196 0.34 13.34 -13.90
N ARG A 197 1.29 14.14 -13.42
CA ARG A 197 2.54 13.64 -12.79
C ARG A 197 2.26 12.80 -11.54
N GLN A 198 1.32 13.23 -10.69
CA GLN A 198 0.91 12.48 -9.51
C GLN A 198 0.30 11.13 -9.90
N GLN A 199 -0.59 11.11 -10.90
CA GLN A 199 -1.18 9.86 -11.39
C GLN A 199 -0.12 8.95 -12.03
N THR A 200 0.80 9.51 -12.82
CA THR A 200 1.94 8.78 -13.39
C THR A 200 2.75 8.06 -12.30
N GLN A 201 3.11 8.79 -11.24
CA GLN A 201 3.89 8.24 -10.14
C GLN A 201 3.09 7.18 -9.35
N PHE A 202 1.81 7.42 -9.11
CA PHE A 202 0.92 6.43 -8.49
C PHE A 202 0.89 5.13 -9.29
N LEU A 203 0.66 5.20 -10.61
CA LEU A 203 0.59 4.00 -11.46
C LEU A 203 1.93 3.25 -11.50
N TRP A 204 3.05 3.99 -11.58
CA TRP A 204 4.39 3.40 -11.50
C TRP A 204 4.57 2.62 -10.20
N GLU A 205 4.34 3.28 -9.07
CA GLU A 205 4.51 2.68 -7.75
C GLU A 205 3.53 1.54 -7.47
N ALA A 206 2.29 1.63 -7.94
CA ALA A 206 1.27 0.62 -7.69
C ALA A 206 1.48 -0.64 -8.54
N TYR A 207 1.90 -0.49 -9.81
CA TYR A 207 1.76 -1.58 -10.78
C TYR A 207 3.03 -1.90 -11.60
N PHE A 208 3.94 -0.94 -11.79
CA PHE A 208 5.06 -1.09 -12.75
C PHE A 208 6.46 -1.06 -12.12
N SER A 209 6.57 -0.77 -10.82
CA SER A 209 7.87 -0.56 -10.17
C SER A 209 8.74 -1.82 -10.02
N SER A 210 8.18 -3.00 -10.29
CA SER A 210 8.91 -4.27 -10.34
C SER A 210 8.15 -5.28 -11.20
N VAL A 211 8.89 -6.27 -11.71
CA VAL A 211 8.34 -7.46 -12.37
C VAL A 211 7.27 -8.14 -11.51
N GLU A 212 7.50 -8.27 -10.20
CA GLU A 212 6.54 -8.86 -9.27
C GLU A 212 5.20 -8.11 -9.28
N LYS A 213 5.21 -6.78 -9.21
CA LYS A 213 3.96 -6.00 -9.25
C LYS A 213 3.23 -6.14 -10.58
N ILE A 214 3.97 -6.19 -11.69
CA ILE A 214 3.38 -6.40 -13.02
C ILE A 214 2.68 -7.77 -13.07
N VAL A 215 3.33 -8.82 -12.57
CA VAL A 215 2.77 -10.18 -12.52
C VAL A 215 1.54 -10.21 -11.60
N LEU A 216 1.61 -9.68 -10.38
CA LEU A 216 0.48 -9.64 -9.45
C LEU A 216 -0.70 -8.86 -10.05
N THR A 217 -0.44 -7.70 -10.65
CA THR A 217 -1.47 -6.89 -11.32
C THR A 217 -2.17 -7.68 -12.41
N THR A 218 -1.41 -8.43 -13.20
CA THR A 218 -1.94 -9.30 -14.26
C THR A 218 -2.84 -10.39 -13.69
N LEU A 219 -2.40 -11.06 -12.61
CA LEU A 219 -3.18 -12.11 -11.96
C LEU A 219 -4.48 -11.58 -11.37
N GLU A 220 -4.45 -10.41 -10.73
CA GLU A 220 -5.63 -9.77 -10.17
C GLU A 220 -6.63 -9.33 -11.25
N ILE A 221 -6.14 -8.83 -12.39
CA ILE A 221 -7.00 -8.53 -13.56
C ILE A 221 -7.64 -9.80 -14.12
N ILE A 222 -6.89 -10.90 -14.22
CA ILE A 222 -7.43 -12.19 -14.64
C ILE A 222 -8.49 -12.68 -13.63
N GLN A 223 -8.23 -12.51 -12.33
CA GLN A 223 -9.19 -12.85 -11.28
C GLN A 223 -10.47 -12.04 -11.41
N ASP A 224 -10.38 -10.73 -11.64
CA ASP A 224 -11.53 -9.84 -11.86
C ASP A 224 -12.38 -10.26 -13.08
N ARG A 225 -11.74 -10.78 -14.13
CA ARG A 225 -12.45 -11.33 -15.31
C ARG A 225 -13.21 -12.62 -15.02
N ILE A 226 -12.62 -13.50 -14.19
CA ILE A 226 -13.25 -14.76 -13.78
C ILE A 226 -14.40 -14.48 -12.80
N PHE A 227 -14.19 -13.62 -11.81
CA PHE A 227 -15.13 -13.35 -10.73
C PHE A 227 -15.78 -11.96 -10.85
N LYS A 228 -16.49 -11.72 -11.95
CA LYS A 228 -17.11 -10.42 -12.26
C LYS A 228 -17.95 -9.81 -11.13
N HIS A 229 -18.65 -10.63 -10.35
CA HIS A 229 -19.53 -10.19 -9.26
C HIS A 229 -18.80 -9.54 -8.06
N ILE A 230 -17.50 -9.80 -7.92
CA ILE A 230 -16.63 -9.16 -6.91
C ILE A 230 -15.48 -8.40 -7.56
N SER A 231 -15.51 -8.17 -8.87
CA SER A 231 -14.40 -7.52 -9.58
C SER A 231 -14.15 -6.09 -9.09
N ARG A 232 -12.88 -5.70 -9.05
CA ARG A 232 -12.51 -4.33 -8.70
C ARG A 232 -12.94 -3.37 -9.81
N ASN A 233 -13.56 -2.27 -9.41
CA ASN A 233 -13.97 -1.23 -10.36
C ASN A 233 -12.81 -0.31 -10.76
N SER A 234 -13.02 0.51 -11.79
CA SER A 234 -12.02 1.46 -12.29
C SER A 234 -11.53 2.44 -11.22
N LEU A 235 -12.35 2.80 -10.23
CA LEU A 235 -11.92 3.69 -9.15
C LEU A 235 -10.81 3.04 -8.31
N ILE A 236 -10.95 1.76 -7.96
CA ILE A 236 -9.95 1.01 -7.19
C ILE A 236 -8.61 0.94 -7.94
N TRP A 237 -8.64 0.75 -9.26
CA TRP A 237 -7.44 0.66 -10.09
C TRP A 237 -6.74 2.01 -10.33
N ASN A 238 -7.44 3.14 -10.16
CA ASN A 238 -6.94 4.46 -10.49
C ASN A 238 -6.82 5.43 -9.30
N LYS A 239 -7.04 4.95 -8.07
CA LYS A 239 -6.89 5.72 -6.84
C LYS A 239 -6.06 4.96 -5.82
N HIS A 240 -5.37 5.70 -4.95
CA HIS A 240 -4.70 5.12 -3.79
C HIS A 240 -5.70 4.31 -2.93
N PRO A 241 -5.30 3.14 -2.40
CA PRO A 241 -3.94 2.56 -2.45
C PRO A 241 -3.64 1.73 -3.72
N GLY A 242 -4.60 1.59 -4.63
CA GLY A 242 -4.53 0.74 -5.81
C GLY A 242 -5.12 -0.66 -5.58
N GLY A 243 -5.49 -1.32 -6.68
CA GLY A 243 -6.12 -2.65 -6.70
C GLY A 243 -5.40 -3.77 -5.95
N LEU A 244 -4.07 -3.72 -5.81
CA LEU A 244 -3.31 -4.77 -5.11
C LEU A 244 -3.56 -4.80 -3.59
N PHE A 245 -4.00 -3.69 -2.99
CA PHE A 245 -4.28 -3.59 -1.55
C PHE A 245 -5.76 -3.58 -1.20
N VAL A 246 -6.63 -3.66 -2.20
CA VAL A 246 -8.09 -3.73 -2.04
C VAL A 246 -8.52 -5.13 -2.41
N LEU A 247 -8.72 -5.99 -1.41
CA LEU A 247 -9.04 -7.39 -1.59
C LEU A 247 -10.57 -7.54 -1.79
N PRO A 248 -11.04 -7.96 -2.97
CA PRO A 248 -12.47 -8.00 -3.29
C PRO A 248 -13.25 -9.03 -2.47
N GLN A 249 -12.54 -9.98 -1.84
CA GLN A 249 -13.12 -10.98 -0.96
C GLN A 249 -13.57 -10.40 0.39
N TYR A 250 -13.10 -9.19 0.75
CA TYR A 250 -13.49 -8.53 1.99
C TYR A 250 -14.87 -7.87 1.89
N SER A 251 -15.08 -7.05 0.85
CA SER A 251 -16.37 -6.41 0.57
C SER A 251 -16.44 -5.93 -0.87
N SER A 252 -17.64 -5.97 -1.45
CA SER A 252 -17.96 -5.34 -2.74
C SER A 252 -18.33 -3.85 -2.62
N TYR A 253 -18.61 -3.38 -1.40
CA TYR A 253 -18.97 -1.99 -1.14
C TYR A 253 -17.72 -1.15 -0.80
N LEU A 254 -17.45 -0.12 -1.60
CA LEU A 254 -16.29 0.75 -1.41
C LEU A 254 -16.27 1.48 -0.06
N GLY A 255 -17.44 1.74 0.52
CA GLY A 255 -17.54 2.41 1.83
C GLY A 255 -17.05 1.55 2.99
N ASP A 256 -16.79 0.25 2.80
CA ASP A 256 -16.21 -0.60 3.84
C ASP A 256 -14.68 -0.51 3.90
N PHE A 257 -14.05 0.23 2.99
CA PHE A 257 -12.61 0.47 2.98
C PHE A 257 -12.32 1.90 3.44
N PRO A 258 -11.29 2.11 4.28
CA PRO A 258 -11.06 3.40 4.92
C PRO A 258 -10.64 4.51 3.94
N TYR A 259 -10.15 4.14 2.75
CA TYR A 259 -9.56 5.06 1.78
C TYR A 259 -10.61 5.85 0.99
N TYR A 260 -11.84 5.33 0.87
CA TYR A 260 -12.83 5.87 -0.06
C TYR A 260 -13.90 6.75 0.59
N TYR A 261 -13.88 6.93 1.92
CA TYR A 261 -14.88 7.75 2.61
C TYR A 261 -14.97 9.16 2.04
N ALA A 262 -13.83 9.85 1.88
CA ALA A 262 -13.79 11.20 1.33
C ALA A 262 -14.30 11.26 -0.13
N ASN A 263 -13.93 10.28 -0.96
CA ASN A 263 -14.38 10.20 -2.36
C ASN A 263 -15.88 9.99 -2.49
N LEU A 264 -16.47 9.25 -1.55
CA LEU A 264 -17.90 8.94 -1.51
C LEU A 264 -18.72 9.99 -0.73
N GLY A 265 -18.07 11.00 -0.13
CA GLY A 265 -18.74 11.95 0.77
C GLY A 265 -19.27 11.32 2.06
N LEU A 266 -18.74 10.15 2.44
CA LEU A 266 -19.12 9.42 3.64
C LEU A 266 -18.30 9.89 4.83
N LYS A 267 -18.86 9.73 6.03
CA LYS A 267 -18.14 9.89 7.29
C LYS A 267 -17.96 8.51 7.93
N PRO A 268 -16.81 8.25 8.59
CA PRO A 268 -16.63 7.00 9.31
C PRO A 268 -17.69 6.86 10.40
N PRO A 269 -18.15 5.62 10.70
CA PRO A 269 -19.17 5.37 11.73
C PRO A 269 -18.81 5.98 13.09
N SER A 270 -19.82 6.30 13.90
CA SER A 270 -19.66 7.00 15.18
C SER A 270 -19.33 6.08 16.37
N LYS A 271 -18.95 4.83 16.13
CA LYS A 271 -18.70 3.84 17.17
C LYS A 271 -17.47 3.00 16.88
N PHE A 272 -16.83 2.48 17.95
CA PHE A 272 -15.70 1.56 17.87
C PHE A 272 -15.91 0.31 18.72
N THR A 273 -15.17 -0.75 18.42
CA THR A 273 -15.04 -1.97 19.21
C THR A 273 -13.69 -1.93 19.91
N ALA A 274 -13.68 -2.04 21.24
CA ALA A 274 -12.42 -2.17 21.98
C ALA A 274 -11.97 -3.63 21.98
N VAL A 275 -10.70 -3.89 21.66
CA VAL A 275 -10.09 -5.22 21.71
C VAL A 275 -8.96 -5.17 22.74
N ILE A 276 -9.16 -5.86 23.86
CA ILE A 276 -8.18 -5.93 24.95
C ILE A 276 -7.49 -7.28 24.89
N HIS A 277 -6.18 -7.28 24.72
CA HIS A 277 -5.37 -8.51 24.71
C HIS A 277 -4.92 -8.85 26.13
N ALA A 278 -5.52 -9.90 26.70
CA ALA A 278 -5.24 -10.36 28.06
C ALA A 278 -4.34 -11.61 28.02
N VAL A 279 -3.16 -11.51 28.63
CA VAL A 279 -2.17 -12.60 28.68
C VAL A 279 -1.89 -13.05 30.12
N THR A 280 -2.30 -12.27 31.11
CA THR A 280 -2.18 -12.64 32.53
C THR A 280 -3.53 -13.00 33.16
N PRO A 281 -3.54 -13.88 34.18
CA PRO A 281 -4.77 -14.24 34.86
C PRO A 281 -5.34 -13.07 35.65
N LEU A 282 -6.66 -13.05 35.78
CA LEU A 282 -7.37 -12.06 36.58
C LEU A 282 -7.42 -12.51 38.05
N VAL A 283 -6.55 -11.91 38.86
CA VAL A 283 -6.34 -12.23 40.27
C VAL A 283 -6.95 -11.18 41.20
N SER A 284 -7.01 -9.91 40.79
CA SER A 284 -7.51 -8.81 41.64
C SER A 284 -8.39 -7.83 40.89
N GLN A 285 -9.44 -7.33 41.56
CA GLN A 285 -10.31 -6.26 41.07
C GLN A 285 -9.57 -4.92 40.85
N SER A 286 -8.39 -4.76 41.44
CA SER A 286 -7.57 -3.56 41.28
C SER A 286 -6.63 -3.60 40.06
N GLN A 287 -6.59 -4.69 39.30
CA GLN A 287 -5.70 -4.84 38.14
C GLN A 287 -5.97 -3.78 37.05
N PRO A 288 -4.92 -3.30 36.35
CA PRO A 288 -5.06 -2.28 35.31
C PRO A 288 -6.08 -2.63 34.22
N VAL A 289 -6.10 -3.89 33.78
CA VAL A 289 -7.01 -4.39 32.73
C VAL A 289 -8.49 -4.13 33.04
N LEU A 290 -8.91 -4.27 34.30
CA LEU A 290 -10.30 -4.03 34.70
C LEU A 290 -10.64 -2.54 34.71
N LYS A 291 -9.70 -1.70 35.16
CA LYS A 291 -9.85 -0.24 35.13
C LYS A 291 -9.91 0.26 33.68
N LEU A 292 -9.08 -0.29 32.80
CA LEU A 292 -9.06 0.01 31.38
C LEU A 292 -10.38 -0.39 30.70
N LEU A 293 -10.87 -1.60 30.99
CA LEU A 293 -12.16 -2.08 30.51
C LEU A 293 -13.29 -1.14 30.92
N VAL A 294 -13.35 -0.73 32.19
CA VAL A 294 -14.35 0.24 32.67
C VAL A 294 -14.18 1.61 31.99
N ALA A 295 -12.95 2.07 31.77
CA ALA A 295 -12.69 3.34 31.12
C ALA A 295 -13.16 3.35 29.65
N ALA A 296 -12.90 2.27 28.91
CA ALA A 296 -13.37 2.07 27.55
C ALA A 296 -14.91 1.94 27.51
N ALA A 297 -15.51 1.18 28.43
CA ALA A 297 -16.95 0.98 28.50
C ALA A 297 -17.75 2.25 28.77
N LYS A 298 -17.14 3.22 29.49
CA LYS A 298 -17.73 4.53 29.76
C LYS A 298 -17.68 5.50 28.59
N SER A 299 -16.90 5.18 27.53
CA SER A 299 -16.84 6.02 26.33
C SER A 299 -18.20 6.08 25.67
N GLN A 300 -18.63 7.28 25.29
CA GLN A 300 -19.87 7.46 24.53
C GLN A 300 -19.81 6.83 23.13
N TYR A 301 -18.61 6.52 22.63
CA TYR A 301 -18.40 5.94 21.31
C TYR A 301 -18.14 4.41 21.34
N CYS A 302 -18.00 3.80 22.52
CA CYS A 302 -17.81 2.35 22.60
C CYS A 302 -19.13 1.62 22.23
N ALA A 303 -19.07 0.71 21.26
CA ALA A 303 -20.17 -0.20 20.94
C ALA A 303 -20.13 -1.47 21.78
N GLN A 304 -18.93 -2.04 21.94
CA GLN A 304 -18.68 -3.27 22.67
C GLN A 304 -17.20 -3.39 23.04
N ILE A 305 -16.91 -4.31 23.95
CA ILE A 305 -15.54 -4.69 24.32
C ILE A 305 -15.37 -6.18 24.06
N ILE A 306 -14.31 -6.53 23.34
CA ILE A 306 -13.83 -7.89 23.15
C ILE A 306 -12.57 -8.06 24.00
N VAL A 307 -12.60 -9.02 24.91
CA VAL A 307 -11.41 -9.45 25.65
C VAL A 307 -10.88 -10.72 24.99
N LEU A 308 -9.71 -10.62 24.38
CA LEU A 308 -8.99 -11.77 23.83
C LEU A 308 -8.20 -12.43 24.95
N TRP A 309 -8.68 -13.58 25.39
CA TRP A 309 -8.13 -14.32 26.50
C TRP A 309 -7.02 -15.27 26.03
N ASN A 310 -5.80 -14.76 25.97
CA ASN A 310 -4.59 -15.51 25.63
C ASN A 310 -3.80 -15.89 26.90
N CYS A 311 -4.52 -16.35 27.92
CA CYS A 311 -3.91 -16.82 29.16
C CYS A 311 -4.03 -18.35 29.27
N ASP A 312 -3.02 -19.00 29.86
CA ASP A 312 -3.05 -20.44 30.16
C ASP A 312 -3.95 -20.83 31.33
N LYS A 313 -4.54 -19.84 31.99
CA LYS A 313 -5.48 -20.05 33.09
C LYS A 313 -6.92 -19.98 32.57
N PRO A 314 -7.84 -20.74 33.20
CA PRO A 314 -9.23 -20.76 32.78
C PRO A 314 -9.87 -19.37 32.91
N LEU A 315 -10.89 -19.15 32.10
CA LEU A 315 -11.65 -17.90 32.08
C LEU A 315 -12.13 -17.51 33.50
N PRO A 316 -11.98 -16.23 33.88
CA PRO A 316 -12.53 -15.73 35.12
C PRO A 316 -14.06 -15.93 35.17
N ALA A 317 -14.55 -16.33 36.35
CA ALA A 317 -15.98 -16.47 36.60
C ALA A 317 -16.72 -15.14 36.33
N LYS A 318 -17.97 -15.22 35.85
CA LYS A 318 -18.76 -14.05 35.39
C LYS A 318 -18.78 -12.87 36.38
N HIS A 319 -18.87 -13.14 37.68
CA HIS A 319 -18.90 -12.11 38.73
C HIS A 319 -17.58 -11.32 38.89
N ARG A 320 -16.47 -11.81 38.34
CA ARG A 320 -15.17 -11.10 38.38
C ARG A 320 -15.06 -10.02 37.31
N TRP A 321 -15.90 -10.06 36.29
CA TRP A 321 -15.96 -9.03 35.27
C TRP A 321 -16.81 -7.84 35.76
N PRO A 322 -16.41 -6.60 35.47
CA PRO A 322 -17.12 -5.43 35.94
C PRO A 322 -18.45 -5.30 35.18
N ALA A 323 -19.49 -4.84 35.89
CA ALA A 323 -20.73 -4.44 35.25
C ALA A 323 -20.48 -3.22 34.37
N THR A 324 -20.87 -3.30 33.10
CA THR A 324 -20.60 -2.29 32.09
C THR A 324 -21.87 -1.93 31.32
N SER A 325 -21.91 -0.72 30.77
CA SER A 325 -23.01 -0.21 29.95
C SER A 325 -23.01 -0.78 28.52
N VAL A 326 -21.91 -1.39 28.11
CA VAL A 326 -21.70 -1.98 26.78
C VAL A 326 -21.43 -3.48 26.93
N PRO A 327 -21.79 -4.32 25.94
CA PRO A 327 -21.51 -5.74 26.01
C PRO A 327 -20.00 -6.02 26.07
N VAL A 328 -19.62 -6.95 26.96
CA VAL A 328 -18.26 -7.50 27.06
C VAL A 328 -18.31 -8.94 26.58
N VAL A 329 -17.64 -9.21 25.46
CA VAL A 329 -17.47 -10.54 24.87
C VAL A 329 -16.07 -11.03 25.20
N VAL A 330 -15.95 -12.26 25.69
CA VAL A 330 -14.63 -12.87 25.95
C VAL A 330 -14.43 -13.99 24.94
N ILE A 331 -13.35 -13.90 24.18
CA ILE A 331 -12.98 -14.89 23.16
C ILE A 331 -11.69 -15.56 23.62
N GLU A 332 -11.73 -16.88 23.76
CA GLU A 332 -10.53 -17.69 24.00
C GLU A 332 -9.93 -18.04 22.64
N GLY A 333 -8.70 -17.58 22.39
CA GLY A 333 -8.02 -17.80 21.11
C GLY A 333 -7.61 -19.26 20.92
N GLU A 334 -7.79 -19.79 19.71
CA GLU A 334 -7.37 -21.16 19.35
C GLU A 334 -5.85 -21.33 19.46
N SER A 335 -5.11 -20.32 19.00
CA SER A 335 -3.65 -20.21 19.13
C SER A 335 -3.31 -19.00 20.02
N LYS A 336 -2.65 -19.25 21.16
CA LYS A 336 -2.27 -18.21 22.13
C LYS A 336 -1.03 -17.43 21.71
N VAL A 337 -0.97 -17.03 20.45
CA VAL A 337 0.13 -16.26 19.85
C VAL A 337 -0.17 -14.77 19.85
N MET A 338 0.86 -13.92 19.76
CA MET A 338 0.69 -12.46 19.83
C MET A 338 -0.11 -11.89 18.66
N SER A 339 0.06 -12.45 17.45
CA SER A 339 -0.62 -11.94 16.25
C SER A 339 -2.12 -12.26 16.20
N SER A 340 -2.62 -13.17 17.05
CA SER A 340 -4.04 -13.56 17.11
C SER A 340 -4.99 -12.37 17.28
N ARG A 341 -4.52 -11.28 17.92
CA ARG A 341 -5.29 -10.04 18.08
C ARG A 341 -5.68 -9.36 16.76
N PHE A 342 -5.00 -9.70 15.66
CA PHE A 342 -5.26 -9.15 14.32
C PHE A 342 -6.06 -10.10 13.42
N LEU A 343 -6.59 -11.21 13.95
CA LEU A 343 -7.50 -12.06 13.20
C LEU A 343 -8.81 -11.30 12.89
N PRO A 344 -9.44 -11.57 11.74
CA PRO A 344 -10.69 -10.91 11.33
C PRO A 344 -11.89 -11.55 12.05
N TYR A 345 -11.99 -11.35 13.37
CA TYR A 345 -13.10 -11.87 14.16
C TYR A 345 -14.43 -11.26 13.72
N ASP A 346 -15.41 -12.10 13.40
CA ASP A 346 -16.78 -11.67 13.03
C ASP A 346 -17.48 -10.84 14.11
N ASN A 347 -17.06 -11.02 15.37
CA ASN A 347 -17.54 -10.22 16.48
C ASN A 347 -17.15 -8.73 16.37
N ILE A 348 -16.13 -8.36 15.59
CA ILE A 348 -15.74 -6.97 15.37
C ILE A 348 -16.68 -6.34 14.32
N ILE A 349 -17.78 -5.77 14.80
CA ILE A 349 -18.83 -5.22 13.92
C ILE A 349 -18.55 -3.78 13.44
N THR A 350 -17.66 -3.05 14.11
CA THR A 350 -17.39 -1.63 13.83
C THR A 350 -16.16 -1.44 12.97
N ASP A 351 -16.16 -0.43 12.11
CA ASP A 351 -15.01 -0.08 11.27
C ASP A 351 -13.77 0.32 12.09
N ALA A 352 -13.96 1.01 13.21
CA ALA A 352 -12.88 1.36 14.14
C ALA A 352 -12.62 0.24 15.15
N VAL A 353 -11.35 -0.12 15.31
CA VAL A 353 -10.87 -1.04 16.35
C VAL A 353 -9.95 -0.27 17.28
N LEU A 354 -10.34 -0.16 18.56
CA LEU A 354 -9.45 0.33 19.63
C LEU A 354 -8.70 -0.87 20.22
N SER A 355 -7.44 -1.04 19.83
CA SER A 355 -6.60 -2.15 20.23
C SER A 355 -5.79 -1.77 21.46
N LEU A 356 -5.81 -2.62 22.48
CA LEU A 356 -5.34 -2.33 23.84
C LEU A 356 -4.56 -3.51 24.45
N ASP A 357 -3.43 -3.21 25.07
CA ASP A 357 -2.71 -4.15 25.93
C ASP A 357 -3.28 -4.09 27.36
N GLU A 358 -3.23 -5.21 28.09
CA GLU A 358 -3.80 -5.34 29.44
C GLU A 358 -3.19 -4.39 30.50
N ASP A 359 -1.98 -3.89 30.28
CA ASP A 359 -1.26 -2.96 31.16
C ASP A 359 -1.46 -1.49 30.78
N THR A 360 -2.21 -1.21 29.72
CA THR A 360 -2.49 0.14 29.25
C THR A 360 -3.36 0.91 30.25
N VAL A 361 -2.97 2.15 30.55
CA VAL A 361 -3.70 3.04 31.48
C VAL A 361 -4.23 4.24 30.70
N LEU A 362 -5.51 4.21 30.34
CA LEU A 362 -6.19 5.30 29.65
C LEU A 362 -7.46 5.71 30.38
N SER A 363 -7.75 7.01 30.41
CA SER A 363 -9.03 7.56 30.86
C SER A 363 -10.04 7.59 29.72
N THR A 364 -11.33 7.58 30.06
CA THR A 364 -12.42 7.68 29.08
C THR A 364 -12.27 8.90 28.15
N THR A 365 -11.84 10.04 28.68
CA THR A 365 -11.61 11.25 27.87
C THR A 365 -10.48 11.10 26.85
N GLU A 366 -9.46 10.30 27.16
CA GLU A 366 -8.36 10.04 26.21
C GLU A 366 -8.86 9.11 25.10
N VAL A 367 -9.61 8.07 25.46
CA VAL A 367 -10.27 7.17 24.51
C VAL A 367 -11.18 7.94 23.54
N ASP A 368 -12.05 8.81 24.07
CA ASP A 368 -12.97 9.64 23.27
C ASP A 368 -12.22 10.58 22.32
N PHE A 369 -11.14 11.20 22.81
CA PHE A 369 -10.31 12.09 22.00
C PHE A 369 -9.60 11.34 20.87
N ALA A 370 -8.95 10.20 21.17
CA ALA A 370 -8.28 9.40 20.16
C ALA A 370 -9.25 8.92 19.08
N PHE A 371 -10.48 8.54 19.47
CA PHE A 371 -11.50 8.13 18.50
C PHE A 371 -11.94 9.31 17.61
N THR A 372 -12.15 10.49 18.18
CA THR A 372 -12.49 11.70 17.42
C THR A 372 -11.39 12.06 16.41
N VAL A 373 -10.13 11.91 16.82
CA VAL A 373 -8.97 12.09 15.92
C VAL A 373 -8.99 11.04 14.80
N TRP A 374 -9.22 9.77 15.13
CA TRP A 374 -9.31 8.70 14.13
C TRP A 374 -10.42 8.93 13.10
N GLN A 375 -11.56 9.50 13.49
CA GLN A 375 -12.62 9.86 12.53
C GLN A 375 -12.18 10.89 11.49
N SER A 376 -11.13 11.66 11.76
CA SER A 376 -10.54 12.61 10.80
C SER A 376 -9.47 11.96 9.91
N PHE A 377 -8.95 10.81 10.30
CA PHE A 377 -7.87 10.08 9.61
C PHE A 377 -8.13 8.55 9.64
N PRO A 378 -9.29 8.08 9.12
CA PRO A 378 -9.74 6.70 9.30
C PRO A 378 -8.81 5.65 8.67
N GLU A 379 -8.03 6.05 7.66
CA GLU A 379 -7.03 5.23 6.99
C GLU A 379 -5.74 5.06 7.80
N ARG A 380 -5.50 5.85 8.84
CA ARG A 380 -4.23 5.86 9.59
C ARG A 380 -4.37 5.21 10.96
N ILE A 381 -3.24 4.74 11.50
CA ILE A 381 -3.15 4.34 12.91
C ILE A 381 -3.08 5.61 13.76
N VAL A 382 -3.98 5.74 14.73
CA VAL A 382 -4.03 6.84 15.70
C VAL A 382 -3.80 6.29 17.10
N GLY A 383 -2.80 6.77 17.85
CA GLY A 383 -2.55 6.22 19.18
C GLY A 383 -1.46 6.92 19.98
N TYR A 384 -1.06 6.31 21.09
CA TYR A 384 -0.26 6.98 22.13
C TYR A 384 1.23 6.63 22.08
N PRO A 385 1.65 5.35 22.11
CA PRO A 385 3.06 5.00 22.24
C PRO A 385 3.76 5.16 20.90
N ALA A 386 4.41 6.30 20.70
CA ALA A 386 5.17 6.57 19.49
C ALA A 386 6.58 5.95 19.56
N ARG A 387 7.04 5.40 18.43
CA ARG A 387 8.38 4.84 18.22
C ARG A 387 8.91 5.29 16.86
N SER A 388 10.21 5.13 16.65
CA SER A 388 10.81 5.47 15.37
C SER A 388 11.77 4.42 14.85
N HIS A 389 12.07 4.51 13.56
CA HIS A 389 13.17 3.81 12.92
C HIS A 389 14.27 4.81 12.56
N PHE A 390 15.48 4.31 12.30
CA PHE A 390 16.58 5.09 11.76
C PHE A 390 17.48 4.19 10.91
N TRP A 391 18.23 4.76 9.98
CA TRP A 391 19.25 4.03 9.25
C TRP A 391 20.57 4.10 10.01
N ASP A 392 21.15 2.95 10.35
CA ASP A 392 22.48 2.87 10.96
C ASP A 392 23.53 2.71 9.86
N ASN A 393 24.18 3.83 9.49
CA ASN A 393 25.25 3.85 8.49
C ASN A 393 26.41 2.91 8.81
N SER A 394 26.69 2.66 10.10
CA SER A 394 27.83 1.82 10.50
C SER A 394 27.57 0.33 10.29
N LYS A 395 26.29 -0.08 10.36
CA LYS A 395 25.86 -1.47 10.26
C LYS A 395 25.07 -1.78 8.99
N GLU A 396 24.89 -0.78 8.12
CA GLU A 396 24.09 -0.79 6.90
C GLU A 396 22.74 -1.48 7.09
N ARG A 397 22.04 -1.11 8.17
CA ARG A 397 20.76 -1.72 8.54
C ARG A 397 19.83 -0.73 9.21
N TRP A 398 18.54 -1.02 9.12
CA TRP A 398 17.53 -0.27 9.85
C TRP A 398 17.61 -0.57 11.35
N GLY A 399 17.36 0.45 12.16
CA GLY A 399 17.35 0.38 13.61
C GLY A 399 16.05 0.85 14.21
N TYR A 400 15.64 0.19 15.29
CA TYR A 400 14.47 0.54 16.07
C TYR A 400 14.88 1.43 17.25
N THR A 401 14.12 2.49 17.53
CA THR A 401 14.37 3.37 18.67
C THR A 401 13.12 3.70 19.45
N SER A 402 13.27 3.68 20.78
CA SER A 402 12.29 4.14 21.77
C SER A 402 12.63 5.53 22.33
N LYS A 403 13.63 6.21 21.75
CA LYS A 403 14.01 7.56 22.17
C LYS A 403 12.81 8.49 22.03
N TRP A 404 12.53 9.23 23.10
CA TRP A 404 11.48 10.24 23.11
C TRP A 404 11.93 11.46 22.33
N THR A 405 11.65 11.45 21.03
CA THR A 405 11.86 12.61 20.17
C THR A 405 10.51 13.11 19.62
N ASN A 406 10.52 14.29 19.01
CA ASN A 406 9.34 14.80 18.30
C ASN A 406 9.11 14.07 16.97
N ASP A 407 10.12 13.35 16.49
CA ASP A 407 10.07 12.56 15.28
C ASP A 407 9.70 11.10 15.59
N TYR A 408 8.74 10.57 14.85
CA TYR A 408 8.27 9.20 14.98
C TYR A 408 7.79 8.68 13.63
N SER A 409 7.76 7.35 13.50
CA SER A 409 7.30 6.68 12.28
C SER A 409 6.38 5.49 12.56
N MET A 410 6.17 5.18 13.83
CA MET A 410 5.29 4.11 14.29
C MET A 410 4.48 4.56 15.50
N VAL A 411 3.26 4.04 15.60
CA VAL A 411 2.43 4.07 16.80
C VAL A 411 2.09 2.64 17.17
N LEU A 412 2.46 2.21 18.37
CA LEU A 412 2.29 0.81 18.79
C LEU A 412 0.80 0.47 18.98
N THR A 413 0.40 -0.69 18.46
CA THR A 413 -0.99 -1.16 18.46
C THR A 413 -1.51 -1.54 19.84
N GLY A 414 -0.64 -1.60 20.85
CA GLY A 414 -1.02 -1.81 22.25
C GLY A 414 -1.85 -0.68 22.86
N ALA A 415 -1.89 0.49 22.22
CA ALA A 415 -2.84 1.54 22.57
C ALA A 415 -3.07 2.43 21.33
N ALA A 416 -3.87 1.92 20.38
CA ALA A 416 -4.15 2.61 19.13
C ALA A 416 -5.53 2.26 18.55
N ILE A 417 -6.04 3.16 17.71
CA ILE A 417 -7.24 3.01 16.91
C ILE A 417 -6.84 2.94 15.44
N TYR A 418 -7.38 1.96 14.73
CA TYR A 418 -7.18 1.78 13.30
C TYR A 418 -8.40 1.08 12.68
N HIS A 419 -8.47 1.03 11.36
CA HIS A 419 -9.59 0.44 10.64
C HIS A 419 -9.54 -1.10 10.64
N LYS A 420 -10.68 -1.78 10.84
CA LYS A 420 -10.80 -3.25 10.91
C LYS A 420 -10.28 -3.97 9.67
N TYR A 421 -10.35 -3.32 8.51
CA TYR A 421 -9.83 -3.87 7.24
C TYR A 421 -8.34 -4.27 7.34
N TYR A 422 -7.56 -3.64 8.22
CA TYR A 422 -6.17 -4.02 8.43
C TYR A 422 -6.00 -5.39 9.10
N HIS A 423 -6.99 -5.90 9.84
CA HIS A 423 -7.00 -7.30 10.29
C HIS A 423 -7.08 -8.26 9.09
N TYR A 424 -7.94 -7.93 8.13
CA TYR A 424 -8.11 -8.72 6.91
C TYR A 424 -6.83 -8.72 6.06
N LEU A 425 -6.23 -7.56 5.84
CA LEU A 425 -4.93 -7.47 5.16
C LEU A 425 -3.81 -8.20 5.92
N TYR A 426 -3.73 -8.02 7.23
CA TYR A 426 -2.72 -8.72 8.03
C TYR A 426 -2.84 -10.24 7.87
N THR A 427 -4.06 -10.76 7.80
CA THR A 427 -4.33 -12.20 7.69
C THR A 427 -4.14 -12.73 6.27
N HIS A 428 -4.68 -12.04 5.27
CA HIS A 428 -4.80 -12.56 3.89
C HIS A 428 -3.77 -12.01 2.92
N TYR A 429 -3.21 -10.82 3.16
CA TYR A 429 -2.18 -10.21 2.28
C TYR A 429 -0.75 -10.55 2.72
N LEU A 430 -0.47 -10.50 4.03
CA LEU A 430 0.88 -10.80 4.52
C LEU A 430 1.21 -12.29 4.42
N PRO A 431 2.44 -12.64 4.03
CA PRO A 431 2.86 -14.03 3.85
C PRO A 431 2.94 -14.74 5.21
N ALA A 432 2.75 -16.06 5.18
CA ALA A 432 2.87 -16.90 6.38
C ALA A 432 4.26 -16.79 7.02
N SER A 433 5.33 -16.59 6.25
CA SER A 433 6.70 -16.45 6.76
C SER A 433 6.85 -15.30 7.76
N LEU A 434 6.30 -14.12 7.46
CA LEU A 434 6.36 -12.96 8.36
C LEU A 434 5.50 -13.14 9.60
N LYS A 435 4.29 -13.70 9.44
CA LYS A 435 3.39 -14.01 10.56
C LYS A 435 4.01 -15.03 11.51
N ASN A 436 4.57 -16.11 10.97
CA ASN A 436 5.24 -17.15 11.75
C ASN A 436 6.46 -16.60 12.50
N MET A 437 7.23 -15.69 11.90
CA MET A 437 8.34 -15.02 12.58
C MET A 437 7.86 -14.22 13.80
N VAL A 438 6.80 -13.43 13.64
CA VAL A 438 6.18 -12.66 14.73
C VAL A 438 5.70 -13.59 15.85
N ASP A 439 5.05 -14.70 15.49
CA ASP A 439 4.51 -15.65 16.47
C ASP A 439 5.61 -16.41 17.22
N GLN A 440 6.69 -16.80 16.52
CA GLN A 440 7.85 -17.46 17.12
C GLN A 440 8.62 -16.54 18.08
N LEU A 441 8.75 -15.26 17.73
CA LEU A 441 9.42 -14.27 18.57
C LEU A 441 8.51 -13.74 19.69
N ALA A 442 7.19 -13.93 19.57
CA ALA A 442 6.18 -13.30 20.43
C ALA A 442 6.40 -11.77 20.56
N ASN A 443 6.75 -11.12 19.45
CA ASN A 443 7.16 -9.72 19.36
C ASN A 443 6.96 -9.21 17.92
N CYS A 444 7.05 -7.89 17.73
CA CYS A 444 7.04 -7.21 16.44
C CYS A 444 5.71 -7.22 15.65
N GLU A 445 4.62 -7.71 16.23
CA GLU A 445 3.29 -7.68 15.61
C GLU A 445 2.82 -6.23 15.37
N ASP A 446 3.14 -5.34 16.31
CA ASP A 446 2.90 -3.91 16.24
C ASP A 446 3.71 -3.22 15.13
N ILE A 447 4.99 -3.59 14.99
CA ILE A 447 5.87 -3.10 13.92
C ILE A 447 5.34 -3.58 12.57
N LEU A 448 5.00 -4.86 12.44
CA LEU A 448 4.49 -5.42 11.19
C LEU A 448 3.18 -4.75 10.76
N MET A 449 2.28 -4.47 11.70
CA MET A 449 1.06 -3.71 11.43
C MET A 449 1.38 -2.28 10.94
N ASN A 450 2.34 -1.59 11.54
CA ASN A 450 2.74 -0.25 11.07
C ASN A 450 3.39 -0.30 9.67
N PHE A 451 4.19 -1.32 9.38
CA PHE A 451 4.73 -1.56 8.03
C PHE A 451 3.61 -1.76 7.01
N LEU A 452 2.64 -2.63 7.32
CA LEU A 452 1.49 -2.89 6.46
C LEU A 452 0.69 -1.61 6.19
N VAL A 453 0.27 -0.89 7.23
CA VAL A 453 -0.54 0.33 7.06
C VAL A 453 0.23 1.42 6.31
N SER A 454 1.51 1.62 6.61
CA SER A 454 2.33 2.63 5.92
C SER A 454 2.60 2.25 4.46
N ALA A 455 2.81 0.97 4.16
CA ALA A 455 2.99 0.48 2.79
C ALA A 455 1.74 0.68 1.93
N VAL A 456 0.56 0.45 2.51
CA VAL A 456 -0.74 0.60 1.85
C VAL A 456 -1.09 2.07 1.64
N THR A 457 -1.04 2.86 2.73
CA THR A 457 -1.52 4.26 2.70
C THR A 457 -0.51 5.24 2.14
N LYS A 458 0.79 4.93 2.22
CA LYS A 458 1.89 5.88 2.00
C LYS A 458 1.81 7.10 2.92
N LEU A 459 1.25 6.91 4.13
CA LEU A 459 1.11 7.96 5.13
C LEU A 459 1.72 7.51 6.48
N PRO A 460 2.30 8.42 7.27
CA PRO A 460 2.77 8.09 8.61
C PRO A 460 1.60 7.84 9.58
N PRO A 461 1.79 7.33 10.81
CA PRO A 461 0.72 7.28 11.82
C PRO A 461 0.47 8.65 12.49
N ILE A 462 -0.62 8.78 13.25
CA ILE A 462 -0.95 9.98 14.04
C ILE A 462 -0.71 9.72 15.52
N LYS A 463 0.10 10.58 16.14
CA LYS A 463 0.35 10.55 17.58
C LYS A 463 -0.66 11.43 18.33
N VAL A 464 -1.32 10.85 19.33
CA VAL A 464 -2.12 11.58 20.32
C VAL A 464 -1.44 11.55 21.68
N THR A 465 -1.80 12.48 22.55
CA THR A 465 -1.25 12.51 23.90
C THR A 465 -1.98 11.68 24.91
N GLN A 466 -1.18 10.94 25.67
CA GLN A 466 -1.55 10.50 26.99
C GLN A 466 -1.24 11.62 27.98
N LYS A 467 -2.13 11.88 28.92
CA LYS A 467 -1.85 12.73 30.08
C LYS A 467 -0.58 12.19 30.72
N LYS A 468 0.40 13.06 30.99
CA LYS A 468 1.54 12.73 31.85
C LYS A 468 0.99 12.29 33.21
N GLN A 469 0.76 11.00 33.41
CA GLN A 469 0.98 10.42 34.72
C GLN A 469 2.49 10.48 34.90
N TYR A 470 2.91 11.42 35.74
CA TYR A 470 4.28 11.49 36.23
C TYR A 470 4.68 10.06 36.63
N LYS A 471 5.83 9.61 36.13
CA LYS A 471 6.40 8.26 36.19
C LYS A 471 6.56 7.64 37.60
N GLU A 472 5.92 8.17 38.64
CA GLU A 472 6.02 7.67 40.00
C GLU A 472 5.37 6.29 40.21
N THR A 473 4.44 5.87 39.36
CA THR A 473 3.76 4.57 39.56
C THR A 473 4.52 3.36 38.99
N MET A 474 5.59 3.59 38.21
CA MET A 474 6.40 2.51 37.61
C MET A 474 7.72 2.23 38.36
N MET A 475 8.07 3.04 39.37
CA MET A 475 9.24 2.80 40.23
C MET A 475 8.90 2.14 41.57
N GLY A 476 7.61 1.89 41.86
CA GLY A 476 7.13 1.38 43.15
C GLY A 476 6.63 -0.06 43.16
N GLN A 477 6.60 -0.78 42.04
CA GLN A 477 6.20 -2.19 42.02
C GLN A 477 7.37 -3.09 41.59
N THR A 478 8.16 -3.47 42.59
CA THR A 478 8.99 -4.67 42.57
C THR A 478 8.10 -5.91 42.40
N SER A 479 7.85 -6.35 41.17
CA SER A 479 7.70 -7.77 40.82
C SER A 479 7.51 -7.96 39.30
N ARG A 480 8.51 -8.61 38.69
CA ARG A 480 8.73 -8.95 37.27
C ARG A 480 9.27 -7.81 36.40
N ALA A 481 10.47 -8.03 35.86
CA ALA A 481 11.04 -7.25 34.78
C ALA A 481 10.00 -7.12 33.65
N SER A 482 9.63 -5.89 33.29
CA SER A 482 8.77 -5.68 32.12
C SER A 482 9.47 -6.32 30.92
N ARG A 483 8.75 -7.07 30.07
CA ARG A 483 9.27 -7.63 28.80
C ARG A 483 10.03 -6.59 27.96
N TRP A 484 9.64 -5.32 28.11
CA TRP A 484 10.23 -4.13 27.51
C TRP A 484 11.62 -3.71 28.02
N ALA A 485 12.09 -4.29 29.13
CA ALA A 485 13.39 -3.98 29.75
C ALA A 485 14.49 -4.98 29.37
N ASP A 486 14.14 -6.03 28.61
CA ASP A 486 15.07 -7.04 28.12
C ASP A 486 15.90 -6.49 26.93
N PRO A 487 17.24 -6.50 26.98
CA PRO A 487 18.09 -6.14 25.84
C PRO A 487 17.78 -6.95 24.57
N ASP A 488 17.41 -8.22 24.71
CA ASP A 488 17.10 -9.11 23.59
C ASP A 488 15.82 -8.66 22.87
N HIS A 489 14.87 -8.08 23.61
CA HIS A 489 13.63 -7.55 23.05
C HIS A 489 13.89 -6.41 22.05
N PHE A 490 14.87 -5.53 22.30
CA PHE A 490 15.26 -4.48 21.36
C PHE A 490 16.00 -5.03 20.14
N ALA A 491 16.90 -5.99 20.36
CA ALA A 491 17.63 -6.64 19.28
C ALA A 491 16.69 -7.39 18.33
N GLN A 492 15.69 -8.11 18.87
CA GLN A 492 14.65 -8.79 18.11
C GLN A 492 13.84 -7.81 17.26
N ARG A 493 13.38 -6.68 17.83
CA ARG A 493 12.65 -5.65 17.07
C ARG A 493 13.46 -5.07 15.92
N GLN A 494 14.76 -4.89 16.12
CA GLN A 494 15.66 -4.47 15.04
C GLN A 494 15.77 -5.54 13.96
N SER A 495 15.87 -6.82 14.34
CA SER A 495 15.88 -7.95 13.39
C SER A 495 14.60 -7.99 12.55
N CYS A 496 13.43 -7.98 13.21
CA CYS A 496 12.12 -7.95 12.57
C CYS A 496 12.01 -6.83 11.52
N MET A 497 12.42 -5.61 11.88
CA MET A 497 12.35 -4.44 11.00
C MET A 497 13.13 -4.64 9.69
N ASN A 498 14.31 -5.26 9.76
CA ASN A 498 15.12 -5.54 8.57
C ASN A 498 14.50 -6.66 7.73
N SER A 499 13.98 -7.72 8.36
CA SER A 499 13.26 -8.79 7.66
C SER A 499 12.01 -8.26 6.95
N PHE A 500 11.25 -7.37 7.59
CA PHE A 500 10.06 -6.75 6.98
C PHE A 500 10.45 -5.84 5.82
N ALA A 501 11.43 -4.96 6.00
CA ALA A 501 11.91 -4.07 4.94
C ALA A 501 12.44 -4.87 3.73
N SER A 502 13.13 -5.98 3.98
CA SER A 502 13.58 -6.89 2.92
C SER A 502 12.41 -7.52 2.15
N TRP A 503 11.34 -7.93 2.84
CA TRP A 503 10.18 -8.52 2.17
C TRP A 503 9.38 -7.49 1.37
N PHE A 504 9.17 -6.29 1.93
CA PHE A 504 8.52 -5.20 1.21
C PHE A 504 9.38 -4.64 0.06
N GLY A 505 10.69 -4.92 0.05
CA GLY A 505 11.66 -4.43 -0.94
C GLY A 505 12.14 -2.97 -0.72
N TYR A 506 11.63 -2.31 0.32
CA TYR A 506 12.01 -0.95 0.73
C TYR A 506 11.56 -0.72 2.19
N MET A 507 11.94 0.41 2.78
CA MET A 507 11.42 0.83 4.09
C MET A 507 10.08 1.57 3.92
N PRO A 508 8.92 0.98 4.32
CA PRO A 508 7.62 1.61 4.11
C PRO A 508 7.25 2.62 5.18
N LEU A 509 7.93 2.61 6.33
CA LEU A 509 7.63 3.52 7.43
C LEU A 509 7.98 4.96 7.05
N ILE A 510 7.04 5.88 7.31
CA ILE A 510 7.20 7.30 7.00
C ILE A 510 7.29 8.08 8.31
N HIS A 511 8.21 9.03 8.37
CA HIS A 511 8.38 9.90 9.52
C HIS A 511 7.29 10.97 9.61
N SER A 512 6.95 11.36 10.82
CA SER A 512 6.07 12.48 11.12
C SER A 512 6.49 13.14 12.44
N GLN A 513 6.16 14.42 12.53
CA GLN A 513 6.27 15.21 13.75
C GLN A 513 4.90 15.71 14.22
N MET A 514 3.82 15.25 13.56
CA MET A 514 2.46 15.67 13.87
C MET A 514 2.01 15.09 15.20
N ARG A 515 1.47 15.94 16.06
CA ARG A 515 0.87 15.52 17.32
C ARG A 515 -0.43 16.28 17.54
N LEU A 516 -1.45 15.54 17.93
CA LEU A 516 -2.76 16.11 18.26
C LEU A 516 -2.99 16.01 19.75
N ASP A 517 -3.25 17.16 20.35
CA ASP A 517 -3.56 17.34 21.76
C ASP A 517 -5.01 17.85 21.90
N PRO A 518 -5.76 17.39 22.91
CA PRO A 518 -7.06 17.98 23.21
C PRO A 518 -6.87 19.43 23.65
N VAL A 519 -7.42 20.36 22.87
CA VAL A 519 -7.44 21.79 23.22
C VAL A 519 -8.23 21.92 24.53
N LEU A 520 -7.60 22.48 25.58
CA LEU A 520 -8.13 22.70 26.94
C LEU A 520 -8.06 21.53 27.95
N PHE A 521 -7.25 20.48 27.78
CA PHE A 521 -7.33 19.39 28.76
C PHE A 521 -6.83 19.71 30.19
N LYS A 522 -6.01 20.69 30.51
CA LYS A 522 -5.76 21.04 31.94
C LYS A 522 -5.07 22.38 32.07
N ASP A 523 -5.24 23.19 31.04
CA ASP A 523 -4.56 24.45 30.97
C ASP A 523 -5.23 25.33 32.02
N GLN A 524 -4.45 25.66 33.05
CA GLN A 524 -4.84 26.62 34.07
C GLN A 524 -4.97 28.02 33.47
N VAL A 525 -5.25 28.19 32.18
CA VAL A 525 -5.37 29.49 31.51
C VAL A 525 -6.42 30.34 32.22
N SER A 526 -7.49 29.76 32.76
CA SER A 526 -8.46 30.49 33.60
C SER A 526 -7.89 30.95 34.96
N ILE A 527 -6.94 30.21 35.54
CA ILE A 527 -6.25 30.53 36.81
C ILE A 527 -5.06 31.48 36.55
N LEU A 528 -4.32 31.30 35.45
CA LEU A 528 -3.21 32.13 34.99
C LEU A 528 -3.70 33.48 34.44
N ARG A 529 -4.87 33.53 33.79
CA ARG A 529 -5.54 34.80 33.44
C ARG A 529 -5.88 35.62 34.69
N LYS A 530 -6.21 34.97 35.82
CA LYS A 530 -6.37 35.70 37.10
C LYS A 530 -5.04 36.23 37.65
N LYS A 531 -3.90 35.62 37.30
CA LYS A 531 -2.55 36.02 37.72
C LYS A 531 -2.00 37.20 36.90
N TYR A 532 -2.42 37.35 35.64
CA TYR A 532 -1.98 38.43 34.73
C TYR A 532 -3.17 39.24 34.22
N ARG A 533 -3.87 39.95 35.11
CA ARG A 533 -5.04 40.76 34.76
C ARG A 533 -4.74 41.90 33.75
N ASP A 534 -3.49 42.35 33.67
CA ASP A 534 -3.08 43.47 32.82
C ASP A 534 -2.50 43.05 31.46
N ILE A 535 -2.51 41.75 31.11
CA ILE A 535 -1.95 41.28 29.82
C ILE A 535 -2.79 41.73 28.62
N GLU A 536 -4.06 42.10 28.84
CA GLU A 536 -4.98 42.63 27.82
C GLU A 536 -4.93 44.17 27.72
N ARG A 537 -4.05 44.84 28.48
CA ARG A 537 -3.90 46.31 28.51
C ARG A 537 -2.74 46.85 27.67
N LEU A 538 -2.06 46.01 26.89
CA LEU A 538 -0.98 46.41 25.97
C LEU A 538 -1.50 46.69 24.56
#